data_AF-A0A2E0VJQ2-F1
#
_entry.id   AF-A0A2E0VJQ2-F1
#
_cell.length_a   1.000
_cell.length_b   1.000
_cell.length_c   1.000
_cell.angle_alpha   90.00
_cell.angle_beta   90.00
_cell.angle_gamma   90.00
#
_symmetry.space_group_name_H-M   'P 1'
#
loop_
_entity.id
_entity.type
_entity.pdbx_description
1 polymer ?
#
loop_
_entity_poly.entity_id
_entity_poly.type
_entity_poly.pdbx_seq_one_letter_code
_entity_poly.pdbx_strand_id
1 'polypeptide(L)'
;MNNETGSRFADPDLWIRAAYMIVFALLSALSRLITLVVAGLQFLVVLVSGVENRNLRDFGYGLAVWTRQTYLFLTFNSEKKPFPFQDWPVPEADGSSADTDASVAGKAE
;
A
#
# COMPACT_ATOMS: atom_id res chain seq x y z
N MET A 1 3.74 -44.51 5.29
CA MET A 1 3.68 -43.04 5.46
C MET A 1 4.88 -42.49 4.75
N ASN A 2 4.65 -41.99 3.54
CA ASN A 2 5.72 -41.67 2.60
C ASN A 2 6.31 -40.32 3.03
N ASN A 3 7.62 -40.31 3.20
CA ASN A 3 8.45 -39.16 3.52
C ASN A 3 8.60 -38.24 2.30
N GLU A 4 7.49 -37.62 1.88
CA GLU A 4 7.45 -36.61 0.82
C GLU A 4 7.67 -35.19 1.37
N THR A 5 8.54 -35.05 2.37
CA THR A 5 9.01 -33.74 2.85
C THR A 5 10.10 -33.22 1.93
N GLY A 6 9.82 -33.20 0.62
CA GLY A 6 10.66 -32.53 -0.37
C GLY A 6 10.78 -31.06 0.01
N SER A 7 12.01 -30.60 0.18
CA SER A 7 12.44 -29.34 0.78
C SER A 7 11.63 -28.10 0.39
N ARG A 8 10.54 -27.80 1.12
CA ARG A 8 9.86 -26.49 1.03
C ARG A 8 10.81 -25.30 1.31
N PHE A 9 11.92 -25.58 1.99
CA PHE A 9 13.01 -24.65 2.24
C PHE A 9 13.85 -24.32 0.99
N ALA A 10 13.70 -25.06 -0.11
CA ALA A 10 14.40 -24.82 -1.37
C ALA A 10 13.49 -24.20 -2.45
N ASP A 11 12.21 -23.98 -2.16
CA ASP A 11 11.28 -23.35 -3.10
C ASP A 11 11.62 -21.85 -3.25
N PRO A 12 12.12 -21.41 -4.43
CA PRO A 12 12.52 -20.03 -4.64
C PRO A 12 11.35 -19.04 -4.50
N ASP A 13 10.11 -19.50 -4.76
CA ASP A 13 8.89 -18.70 -4.61
C ASP A 13 8.55 -18.39 -3.14
N LEU A 14 8.95 -19.24 -2.19
CA LEU A 14 8.78 -18.96 -0.76
C LEU A 14 9.80 -17.90 -0.31
N TRP A 15 11.04 -18.03 -0.76
CA TRP A 15 12.12 -17.09 -0.44
C TRP A 15 11.93 -15.72 -1.07
N ILE A 16 11.43 -15.65 -2.31
CA ILE A 16 11.14 -14.36 -2.95
C ILE A 16 10.03 -13.63 -2.17
N ARG A 17 9.01 -14.35 -1.69
CA ARG A 17 7.95 -13.79 -0.84
C ARG A 17 8.52 -13.31 0.49
N ALA A 18 9.38 -14.10 1.13
CA ALA A 18 10.05 -13.70 2.38
C ALA A 18 10.94 -12.45 2.18
N ALA A 19 11.65 -12.33 1.06
CA ALA A 19 12.42 -11.14 0.73
C ALA A 19 11.52 -9.90 0.59
N TYR A 20 10.39 -10.01 -0.11
CA TYR A 20 9.39 -8.94 -0.17
C TYR A 20 8.85 -8.58 1.20
N MET A 21 8.55 -9.57 2.07
CA MET A 21 8.10 -9.31 3.44
C MET A 21 9.14 -8.51 4.23
N ILE A 22 10.44 -8.84 4.14
CA ILE A 22 11.49 -8.09 4.84
C ILE A 22 11.53 -6.64 4.34
N VAL A 23 11.51 -6.43 3.03
CA VAL A 23 11.50 -5.08 2.43
C VAL A 23 10.28 -4.29 2.86
N PHE A 24 9.08 -4.89 2.80
CA PHE A 24 7.84 -4.23 3.21
C PHE A 24 7.77 -3.98 4.72
N ALA A 25 8.35 -4.86 5.54
CA ALA A 25 8.49 -4.61 6.97
C ALA A 25 9.39 -3.39 7.25
N LEU A 26 10.52 -3.26 6.54
CA LEU A 26 11.38 -2.08 6.64
C LEU A 26 10.68 -0.81 6.16
N LEU A 27 9.98 -0.86 5.02
CA LEU A 27 9.17 0.25 4.52
C LEU A 27 8.05 0.64 5.51
N SER A 28 7.43 -0.33 6.19
CA SER A 28 6.41 -0.05 7.20
C SER A 28 6.96 0.69 8.42
N ALA A 29 8.20 0.37 8.83
CA ALA A 29 8.88 1.10 9.89
C ALA A 29 9.19 2.55 9.45
N LEU A 30 9.61 2.74 8.20
CA LEU A 30 9.83 4.07 7.63
C LEU A 30 8.52 4.86 7.53
N SER A 31 7.43 4.23 7.09
CA SER A 31 6.10 4.86 7.04
C SER A 31 5.67 5.39 8.40
N ARG A 32 5.96 4.68 9.49
CA ARG A 32 5.69 5.17 10.85
C ARG A 32 6.45 6.47 11.17
N LEU A 33 7.72 6.59 10.74
CA LEU A 33 8.47 7.84 10.88
C LEU A 33 7.89 8.96 10.02
N ILE A 34 7.57 8.66 8.75
CA ILE A 34 6.97 9.63 7.84
C ILE A 34 5.62 10.11 8.39
N THR A 35 4.81 9.22 8.97
CA THR A 35 3.52 9.57 9.59
C THR A 35 3.70 10.60 10.70
N LEU A 36 4.72 10.43 11.56
CA LEU A 36 5.04 11.42 12.60
C LEU A 36 5.49 12.76 12.01
N VAL A 37 6.30 12.74 10.96
CA VAL A 37 6.74 13.95 10.26
C VAL A 37 5.56 14.67 9.63
N VAL A 38 4.68 13.97 8.91
CA VAL A 38 3.48 14.53 8.28
C VAL A 38 2.54 15.13 9.33
N ALA A 39 2.30 14.42 10.43
CA ALA A 39 1.48 14.94 11.54
C ALA A 39 2.11 16.20 12.17
N GLY A 40 3.43 16.20 12.38
CA GLY A 40 4.15 17.36 12.91
C GLY A 40 4.14 18.56 11.97
N LEU A 41 4.32 18.34 10.66
CA LEU A 41 4.23 19.39 9.64
C LEU A 41 2.81 19.94 9.54
N GLN A 42 1.79 19.07 9.54
CA GLN A 42 0.39 19.49 9.53
C GLN A 42 0.08 20.37 10.74
N PHE A 43 0.54 19.97 11.92
CA PHE A 43 0.39 20.75 13.15
C PHE A 43 1.06 22.13 13.03
N LEU A 44 2.28 22.18 12.51
CA LEU A 44 3.01 23.43 12.24
C LEU A 44 2.28 24.33 11.24
N VAL A 45 1.75 23.77 10.15
CA VAL A 45 0.99 24.52 9.14
C VAL A 45 -0.28 25.10 9.74
N VAL A 46 -1.03 24.31 10.51
CA VAL A 46 -2.23 24.79 11.21
C VAL A 46 -1.88 25.88 12.21
N LEU A 47 -0.75 25.76 12.91
CA LEU A 47 -0.30 26.77 13.87
C LEU A 47 0.04 28.12 13.21
N VAL A 48 0.68 28.09 12.04
CA VAL A 48 1.09 29.32 11.33
C VAL A 48 -0.03 29.90 10.47
N SER A 49 -0.76 29.04 9.74
CA SER A 49 -1.72 29.45 8.71
C SER A 49 -3.17 29.41 9.19
N GLY A 50 -3.48 28.74 10.31
CA GLY A 50 -4.84 28.56 10.83
C GLY A 50 -5.71 27.62 9.98
N VAL A 51 -5.20 27.10 8.86
CA VAL A 51 -5.91 26.22 7.93
C VAL A 51 -5.11 24.94 7.70
N GLU A 52 -5.84 23.85 7.52
CA GLU A 52 -5.26 22.56 7.16
C GLU A 52 -4.76 22.55 5.71
N ASN A 53 -3.56 21.98 5.47
CA ASN A 53 -3.08 21.77 4.11
C ASN A 53 -3.69 20.47 3.53
N ARG A 54 -4.53 20.60 2.50
CA ARG A 54 -5.19 19.47 1.84
C ARG A 54 -4.19 18.46 1.29
N ASN A 55 -3.08 18.90 0.71
CA ASN A 55 -2.09 18.00 0.13
C ASN A 55 -1.39 17.13 1.19
N LEU A 56 -1.04 17.72 2.34
CA LEU A 56 -0.45 16.95 3.46
C LEU A 56 -1.46 15.97 4.04
N ARG A 57 -2.73 16.37 4.12
CA ARG A 57 -3.81 15.53 4.62
C ARG A 57 -4.09 14.34 3.70
N ASP A 58 -4.17 14.58 2.39
CA ASP A 58 -4.40 13.54 1.38
C ASP A 58 -3.21 12.59 1.29
N PHE A 59 -1.98 13.11 1.41
CA PHE A 59 -0.78 12.27 1.53
C PHE A 59 -0.79 11.42 2.80
N GLY A 60 -1.16 12.01 3.94
CA GLY A 60 -1.29 11.28 5.21
C GLY A 60 -2.34 10.17 5.14
N TYR A 61 -3.47 10.42 4.49
CA TYR A 61 -4.50 9.40 4.21
C TYR A 61 -3.91 8.26 3.39
N GLY A 62 -3.23 8.58 2.28
CA GLY A 62 -2.61 7.56 1.44
C GLY A 62 -1.59 6.73 2.19
N LEU A 63 -0.74 7.36 3.00
CA LEU A 63 0.26 6.68 3.81
C LEU A 63 -0.37 5.72 4.83
N ALA A 64 -1.49 6.11 5.45
CA ALA A 64 -2.21 5.26 6.39
C ALA A 64 -2.82 4.03 5.70
N VAL A 65 -3.46 4.21 4.54
CA VAL A 65 -4.03 3.12 3.75
C VAL A 65 -2.94 2.17 3.25
N TRP A 66 -1.84 2.72 2.72
CA TRP A 66 -0.68 1.96 2.27
C TRP A 66 -0.07 1.12 3.41
N THR A 67 0.01 1.69 4.63
CA THR A 67 0.52 0.98 5.81
C THR A 67 -0.37 -0.22 6.17
N ARG A 68 -1.69 -0.04 6.14
CA ARG A 68 -2.63 -1.16 6.36
C ARG A 68 -2.46 -2.25 5.31
N GLN A 69 -2.40 -1.88 4.02
CA GLN A 69 -2.21 -2.84 2.93
C GLN A 69 -0.91 -3.63 3.09
N THR A 70 0.16 -2.95 3.50
CA THR A 70 1.47 -3.55 3.80
C THR A 70 1.36 -4.59 4.91
N TYR A 71 0.68 -4.28 6.02
CA TYR A 71 0.48 -5.25 7.10
C TYR A 71 -0.41 -6.42 6.69
N LEU A 72 -1.43 -6.21 5.87
CA LEU A 72 -2.25 -7.31 5.35
C LEU A 72 -1.43 -8.26 4.47
N PHE A 73 -0.51 -7.73 3.65
CA PHE A 73 0.43 -8.53 2.86
C PHE A 73 1.38 -9.35 3.75
N LEU A 74 1.99 -8.69 4.74
CA LEU A 74 2.91 -9.30 5.70
C LEU A 74 2.27 -10.39 6.57
N THR A 75 0.98 -10.27 6.85
CA THR A 75 0.25 -11.22 7.71
C THR A 75 -0.48 -12.29 6.91
N PHE A 76 -0.20 -12.41 5.60
CA PHE A 76 -0.87 -13.35 4.70
C PHE A 76 -2.39 -13.15 4.59
N ASN A 77 -2.91 -12.01 5.03
CA ASN A 77 -4.32 -11.64 4.87
C ASN A 77 -4.60 -11.10 3.45
N SER A 78 -3.56 -10.78 2.67
CA SER A 78 -3.66 -10.31 1.30
C SER A 78 -2.48 -10.76 0.46
N GLU A 79 -2.74 -11.15 -0.79
CA GLU A 79 -1.72 -11.42 -1.81
C GLU A 79 -1.36 -10.16 -2.63
N LYS A 80 -2.11 -9.07 -2.45
CA LYS A 80 -1.89 -7.81 -3.16
C LYS A 80 -0.68 -7.08 -2.57
N LYS A 81 0.33 -6.81 -3.41
CA LYS A 81 1.52 -6.04 -3.06
C LYS A 81 1.17 -4.54 -3.12
N PRO A 82 1.49 -3.74 -2.09
CA PRO A 82 1.22 -2.31 -2.11
C PRO A 82 2.19 -1.58 -3.08
N PHE A 83 2.05 -0.25 -3.20
CA PHE A 83 2.94 0.60 -4.01
C PHE A 83 4.42 0.21 -3.84
N PRO A 84 5.22 0.12 -4.93
CA PRO A 84 4.96 0.63 -6.29
C PRO A 84 4.21 -0.34 -7.24
N PHE A 85 3.73 -1.48 -6.75
CA PHE A 85 3.03 -2.47 -7.60
C PHE A 85 1.55 -2.15 -7.81
N GLN A 86 1.02 -1.21 -7.02
CA GLN A 86 -0.35 -0.71 -7.10
C GLN A 86 -0.32 0.82 -7.00
N ASP A 87 -1.37 1.46 -7.48
CA ASP A 87 -1.52 2.90 -7.41
C ASP A 87 -1.49 3.41 -5.98
N TRP A 88 -0.96 4.62 -5.81
CA TRP A 88 -0.95 5.27 -4.52
C TRP A 88 -2.39 5.54 -4.07
N PRO A 89 -2.79 5.12 -2.85
CA PRO A 89 -4.13 5.36 -2.35
C PRO A 89 -4.39 6.86 -2.19
N VAL A 90 -5.36 7.35 -2.95
CA VAL A 90 -5.89 8.71 -2.83
C VAL A 90 -7.25 8.66 -2.13
N PRO A 91 -7.59 9.69 -1.33
CA PRO A 91 -8.96 9.81 -0.84
C PRO A 91 -9.90 9.81 -2.03
N GLU A 92 -10.98 9.03 -1.95
CA GLU A 92 -12.07 9.14 -2.93
C GLU A 92 -12.62 10.57 -2.81
N ALA A 93 -12.19 11.43 -3.73
CA ALA A 93 -12.92 12.64 -4.02
C ALA A 93 -14.30 12.15 -4.47
N ASP A 94 -15.30 12.53 -3.71
CA ASP A 94 -16.71 12.39 -4.00
C ASP A 94 -17.01 12.77 -5.47
N GLY A 95 -16.90 11.80 -6.38
CA GLY A 95 -17.26 11.96 -7.79
C GLY A 95 -16.27 11.50 -8.86
N SER A 96 -15.68 10.30 -8.77
CA SER A 96 -15.17 9.64 -9.99
C SER A 96 -15.30 8.12 -9.94
N SER A 97 -16.55 7.65 -10.01
CA SER A 97 -16.85 6.47 -10.82
C SER A 97 -16.65 6.85 -12.30
N ALA A 98 -16.11 5.93 -13.11
CA ALA A 98 -15.74 6.05 -14.54
C ALA A 98 -14.28 6.55 -14.72
N ASP A 99 -13.38 5.86 -15.42
CA ASP A 99 -13.49 4.92 -16.55
C ASP A 99 -12.29 3.96 -16.50
N THR A 100 -12.46 2.64 -16.53
CA THR A 100 -12.64 1.77 -17.72
C THR A 100 -11.36 0.97 -17.97
N ASP A 101 -11.38 -0.32 -17.60
CA ASP A 101 -11.13 -1.38 -18.59
C ASP A 101 -11.58 -2.75 -18.02
N ALA A 102 -12.86 -3.03 -18.20
CA ALA A 102 -13.33 -4.39 -18.35
C ALA A 102 -14.39 -4.36 -19.46
N SER A 103 -13.93 -4.61 -20.67
CA SER A 103 -14.54 -5.56 -21.61
C SER A 103 -16.06 -5.45 -21.81
N VAL A 104 -16.48 -4.96 -22.99
CA VAL A 104 -17.42 -5.62 -23.93
C VAL A 104 -18.06 -4.59 -24.89
N ALA A 105 -18.19 -5.00 -26.16
CA ALA A 105 -19.00 -4.45 -27.25
C ALA A 105 -18.33 -3.41 -28.18
N GLY A 106 -17.61 -3.93 -29.17
CA GLY A 106 -17.20 -3.15 -30.33
C GLY A 106 -16.47 -3.92 -31.42
N LYS A 107 -16.65 -5.26 -31.53
CA LYS A 107 -16.26 -5.96 -32.75
C LYS A 107 -17.38 -5.76 -33.77
N ALA A 108 -17.30 -4.62 -34.44
CA ALA A 108 -17.93 -4.41 -35.73
C ALA A 108 -17.25 -5.31 -36.77
N GLU A 109 -18.02 -5.58 -37.83
CA GLU A 109 -17.69 -6.25 -39.10
C GLU A 109 -17.91 -7.77 -39.15
#